data_AF-A0A5N6LW20-F1
#
_entry.id   AF-A0A5N6LW20-F1
#
_cell.length_a   1.000
_cell.length_b   1.000
_cell.length_c   1.000
_cell.angle_alpha   90.00
_cell.angle_beta   90.00
_cell.angle_gamma   90.00
#
_symmetry.space_group_name_H-M   'P 1'
#
loop_
_entity.id
_entity.type
_entity.pdbx_description
1 polymer ?
#
loop_
_entity_poly.entity_id
_entity_poly.type
_entity_poly.pdbx_seq_one_letter_code
_entity_poly.pdbx_strand_id
1 'polypeptide(L)'
;MWQSIVRCHRKQFEAIMESRSRTLRASTSLERDANLRTTLELETGLVMWAQHFNNWINAQKSYVSSLNGWLQQCIDHKPEVTIDGEVPYSPGRLGAPPIFIICNNWHREIKGISQDSVLKAMHSFASNLRQLLERQHDIQRLLLKKDHVRRSENHRADEMHGSMVPSEDRVSLDYKEAMRLVQNGGSSSLQGGVIPIFKALEMFTRDALKAHQKVRLS
;
A
#
# COMPACT_ATOMS: atom_id res chain seq x y z
N MET A 1 11.17 -11.48 19.12
CA MET A 1 10.05 -10.99 18.29
C MET A 1 10.47 -10.70 16.85
N TRP A 2 11.28 -9.66 16.56
CA TRP A 2 11.60 -9.24 15.19
C TRP A 2 12.23 -10.31 14.30
N GLN A 3 13.06 -11.20 14.85
CA GLN A 3 13.59 -12.35 14.09
C GLN A 3 12.49 -13.28 13.56
N SER A 4 11.43 -13.51 14.34
CA SER A 4 10.28 -14.31 13.92
C SER A 4 9.47 -13.60 12.84
N ILE A 5 9.29 -12.27 12.97
CA ILE A 5 8.59 -11.43 12.01
C ILE A 5 9.34 -11.40 10.66
N VAL A 6 10.66 -11.19 10.66
CA VAL A 6 11.50 -11.25 9.46
C VAL A 6 11.34 -12.60 8.75
N ARG A 7 11.42 -13.71 9.51
CA ARG A 7 11.25 -15.06 8.96
C ARG A 7 9.87 -15.26 8.36
N CYS A 8 8.82 -14.71 8.98
CA CYS A 8 7.45 -14.78 8.50
C CYS A 8 7.30 -14.03 7.17
N HIS A 9 7.73 -12.77 7.10
CA HIS A 9 7.59 -11.98 5.88
C HIS A 9 8.46 -12.49 4.73
N ARG A 10 9.65 -13.04 5.02
CA ARG A 10 10.47 -13.69 4.00
C ARG A 10 9.74 -14.89 3.37
N LYS A 11 9.15 -15.76 4.19
CA LYS A 11 8.34 -16.89 3.71
C LYS A 11 7.11 -16.45 2.92
N GLN A 12 6.44 -15.37 3.35
CA GLN A 12 5.30 -14.81 2.60
C GLN A 12 5.75 -14.29 1.23
N PHE A 13 6.88 -13.58 1.19
CA PHE A 13 7.46 -13.09 -0.05
C PHE A 13 7.85 -14.23 -1.01
N GLU A 14 8.55 -15.24 -0.51
CA GLU A 14 8.90 -16.47 -1.25
C GLU A 14 7.64 -17.14 -1.84
N ALA A 15 6.61 -17.37 -1.01
CA ALA A 15 5.36 -18.00 -1.45
C ALA A 15 4.61 -17.20 -2.52
N ILE A 16 4.63 -15.86 -2.44
CA ILE A 16 4.00 -14.99 -3.43
C ILE A 16 4.76 -15.02 -4.76
N MET A 17 6.10 -15.00 -4.71
CA MET A 17 6.95 -15.11 -5.89
C MET A 17 6.79 -16.47 -6.60
N GLU A 18 6.57 -17.55 -5.84
CA GLU A 18 6.35 -18.90 -6.38
C GLU A 18 4.92 -19.16 -6.90
N SER A 19 3.96 -18.30 -6.54
CA SER A 19 2.58 -18.41 -7.04
C SER A 19 2.52 -18.14 -8.55
N ARG A 20 1.71 -18.91 -9.30
CA ARG A 20 1.47 -18.63 -10.74
C ARG A 20 0.55 -17.42 -10.90
N SER A 21 0.88 -16.50 -11.82
CA SER A 21 0.01 -15.41 -12.22
C SER A 21 -1.31 -15.96 -12.78
N ARG A 22 -2.42 -15.70 -12.09
CA ARG A 22 -3.75 -15.88 -12.71
C ARG A 22 -4.00 -14.64 -13.56
N THR A 23 -3.83 -14.77 -14.86
CA THR A 23 -4.30 -13.76 -15.82
C THR A 23 -5.82 -13.69 -15.74
N LEU A 24 -6.37 -12.48 -15.53
CA LEU A 24 -7.82 -12.25 -15.53
C LEU A 24 -8.40 -12.70 -16.88
N ARG A 25 -9.10 -13.84 -16.88
CA ARG A 25 -9.79 -14.40 -18.05
C ARG A 25 -11.01 -13.52 -18.37
N ALA A 26 -11.32 -13.32 -19.65
CA ALA A 26 -12.49 -12.56 -20.06
C ALA A 26 -13.76 -13.19 -19.47
N SER A 27 -14.47 -12.43 -18.64
CA SER A 27 -15.54 -12.92 -17.80
C SER A 27 -16.93 -12.52 -18.31
N THR A 28 -17.92 -13.39 -18.04
CA THR A 28 -19.35 -13.15 -18.28
C THR A 28 -19.88 -11.96 -17.46
N SER A 29 -21.08 -11.45 -17.75
CA SER A 29 -21.65 -10.27 -17.07
C SER A 29 -21.73 -10.43 -15.54
N LEU A 30 -22.16 -11.59 -15.04
CA LEU A 30 -22.24 -11.86 -13.59
C LEU A 30 -20.84 -11.97 -12.95
N GLU A 31 -19.90 -12.57 -13.66
CA GLU A 31 -18.51 -12.65 -13.21
C GLU A 31 -17.82 -11.28 -13.22
N ARG A 32 -18.22 -10.35 -14.09
CA ARG A 32 -17.73 -8.96 -14.09
C ARG A 32 -18.13 -8.20 -12.83
N ASP A 33 -19.40 -8.31 -12.42
CA ASP A 33 -19.90 -7.66 -11.20
C ASP A 33 -19.27 -8.24 -9.93
N ALA A 34 -19.05 -9.57 -9.91
CA ALA A 34 -18.31 -10.23 -8.84
C ALA A 34 -16.84 -9.76 -8.78
N ASN A 35 -16.17 -9.65 -9.93
CA ASN A 35 -14.79 -9.14 -10.02
C ASN A 35 -14.68 -7.69 -9.56
N LEU A 36 -15.67 -6.84 -9.87
CA LEU A 36 -15.73 -5.46 -9.41
C LEU A 36 -15.80 -5.37 -7.88
N ARG A 37 -16.70 -6.17 -7.27
CA ARG A 37 -16.84 -6.24 -5.81
C ARG A 37 -15.55 -6.72 -5.15
N THR A 38 -14.93 -7.78 -5.66
CA THR A 38 -13.65 -8.28 -5.13
C THR A 38 -12.53 -7.25 -5.26
N THR A 39 -12.50 -6.49 -6.37
CA THR A 39 -11.50 -5.43 -6.58
C THR A 39 -11.69 -4.28 -5.59
N LEU A 40 -12.94 -3.90 -5.30
CA LEU A 40 -13.27 -2.88 -4.30
C LEU A 40 -12.90 -3.34 -2.88
N GLU A 41 -13.25 -4.57 -2.52
CA GLU A 41 -12.88 -5.16 -1.21
C GLU A 41 -11.36 -5.19 -1.03
N LEU A 42 -10.60 -5.52 -2.08
CA LEU A 42 -9.14 -5.51 -2.05
C LEU A 42 -8.58 -4.09 -1.89
N GLU A 43 -9.10 -3.10 -2.62
CA GLU A 43 -8.69 -1.70 -2.49
C GLU A 43 -8.93 -1.19 -1.07
N THR A 44 -10.12 -1.43 -0.52
CA THR A 44 -10.47 -1.03 0.84
C THR A 44 -9.61 -1.76 1.87
N GLY A 45 -9.39 -3.06 1.67
CA GLY A 45 -8.49 -3.87 2.50
C GLY A 45 -7.05 -3.33 2.54
N LEU A 46 -6.50 -2.91 1.40
CA LEU A 46 -5.15 -2.33 1.32
C LEU A 46 -5.04 -0.99 2.05
N VAL A 47 -6.05 -0.12 1.91
CA VAL A 47 -6.09 1.17 2.61
C VAL A 47 -6.16 0.96 4.12
N MET A 48 -7.06 0.09 4.59
CA MET A 48 -7.17 -0.25 6.01
C MET A 48 -5.88 -0.89 6.53
N TRP A 49 -5.29 -1.81 5.78
CA TRP A 49 -4.04 -2.46 6.18
C TRP A 49 -2.90 -1.46 6.31
N ALA A 50 -2.74 -0.52 5.37
CA ALA A 50 -1.76 0.56 5.46
C ALA A 50 -1.97 1.43 6.71
N GLN A 51 -3.22 1.80 7.00
CA GLN A 51 -3.57 2.57 8.20
C GLN A 51 -3.23 1.81 9.49
N HIS A 52 -3.63 0.55 9.60
CA HIS A 52 -3.34 -0.29 10.77
C HIS A 52 -1.84 -0.50 10.97
N PHE A 53 -1.10 -0.75 9.88
CA PHE A 53 0.35 -0.89 9.92
C PHE A 53 1.02 0.40 10.43
N ASN A 54 0.64 1.56 9.89
CA ASN A 54 1.16 2.85 10.34
C ASN A 54 0.86 3.11 11.82
N ASN A 55 -0.38 2.86 12.24
CA ASN A 55 -0.81 3.04 13.63
C ASN A 55 -0.03 2.13 14.58
N TRP A 56 0.19 0.87 14.21
CA TRP A 56 0.95 -0.08 15.01
C TRP A 56 2.40 0.38 15.20
N ILE A 57 3.08 0.82 14.13
CA ILE A 57 4.47 1.33 14.24
C ILE A 57 4.54 2.61 15.06
N ASN A 58 3.59 3.53 14.85
CA ASN A 58 3.53 4.76 15.63
C ASN A 58 3.23 4.50 17.11
N ALA A 59 2.37 3.52 17.43
CA ALA A 59 2.11 3.11 18.81
C ALA A 59 3.38 2.61 19.50
N GLN A 60 4.21 1.81 18.81
CA GLN A 60 5.51 1.37 19.34
C GLN A 60 6.45 2.56 19.58
N LYS A 61 6.59 3.45 18.60
CA LYS A 61 7.42 4.65 18.72
C LYS A 61 6.97 5.53 19.89
N SER A 62 5.66 5.73 20.04
CA SER A 62 5.07 6.53 21.13
C SER A 62 5.31 5.88 22.49
N TYR A 63 5.12 4.56 22.62
CA TYR A 63 5.41 3.84 23.86
C TYR A 63 6.86 4.06 24.33
N VAL A 64 7.83 3.90 23.42
CA VAL A 64 9.25 4.09 23.74
C VAL A 64 9.56 5.56 24.06
N SER A 65 8.98 6.50 23.31
CA SER A 65 9.04 7.93 23.61
C SER A 65 8.55 8.26 25.01
N SER A 66 7.38 7.75 25.41
CA SER A 66 6.80 7.97 26.72
C SER A 66 7.64 7.35 27.84
N LEU A 67 8.13 6.12 27.64
CA LEU A 67 9.00 5.45 28.60
C LEU A 67 10.31 6.23 28.82
N ASN A 68 10.97 6.65 27.74
CA ASN A 68 12.21 7.41 27.84
C ASN A 68 11.97 8.79 28.49
N GLY A 69 10.88 9.48 28.12
CA GLY A 69 10.51 10.75 28.74
C GLY A 69 10.20 10.63 30.23
N TRP A 70 9.49 9.57 30.64
CA TRP A 70 9.24 9.28 32.05
C TRP A 70 10.54 9.02 32.82
N LEU A 71 11.44 8.19 32.29
CA LEU A 71 12.74 7.94 32.93
C LEU A 71 13.54 9.22 33.10
N GLN A 72 13.59 10.09 32.08
CA GLN A 72 14.32 11.37 32.17
C GLN A 72 13.84 12.27 33.31
N GLN A 73 12.57 12.16 33.74
CA GLN A 73 12.05 12.89 34.90
C GLN A 73 12.50 12.30 36.24
N CYS A 74 12.97 11.05 36.28
CA CYS A 74 13.46 10.42 37.49
C CYS A 74 14.88 10.87 37.88
N ILE A 75 15.55 11.68 37.06
CA ILE A 75 16.87 12.25 37.35
C ILE A 75 16.73 13.76 37.34
N ASP A 76 17.15 14.41 38.43
CA ASP A 76 17.35 15.86 38.46
C ASP A 76 18.57 16.23 37.61
N HIS A 77 18.38 16.28 36.29
CA HIS A 77 19.43 16.70 35.37
C HIS A 77 19.45 18.23 35.28
N LYS A 78 20.49 18.84 35.83
CA LYS A 78 20.86 20.23 35.52
C LYS A 78 21.87 20.22 34.37
N PRO A 79 21.55 20.78 33.19
CA PRO A 79 22.50 20.89 32.09
C PRO A 79 23.76 21.64 32.55
N GLU A 80 24.91 21.00 32.42
CA GLU A 80 26.19 21.64 32.69
C GLU A 80 26.55 22.49 31.46
N VAL A 81 26.59 23.82 31.63
CA VAL A 81 26.99 24.74 30.57
C VAL A 81 28.50 24.96 30.69
N THR A 82 29.24 24.49 29.69
CA THR A 82 30.67 24.73 29.57
C THR A 82 30.93 25.88 28.58
N ILE A 83 32.19 26.33 28.47
CA ILE A 83 32.61 27.37 27.52
C ILE A 83 32.26 26.98 26.08
N ASP A 84 32.19 25.67 25.79
CA ASP A 84 31.85 25.08 24.50
C ASP A 84 30.34 24.84 24.30
N GLY A 85 29.48 25.22 25.27
CA GLY A 85 28.03 25.06 25.24
C GLY A 85 27.49 24.02 26.24
N GLU A 86 26.20 23.70 26.11
CA GLU A 86 25.53 22.68 26.93
C GLU A 86 26.11 21.29 26.65
N VAL A 87 26.58 20.63 27.71
CA VAL A 87 27.11 19.28 27.63
C VAL A 87 25.98 18.30 27.23
N PRO A 88 26.18 17.46 26.20
CA PRO A 88 25.19 16.48 25.79
C PRO A 88 24.83 15.50 26.91
N TYR A 89 23.51 15.24 27.06
CA TYR A 89 22.99 14.32 28.06
C TYR A 89 23.68 12.95 27.97
N SER A 90 24.43 12.61 29.03
CA SER A 90 25.17 11.37 29.16
C SER A 90 24.76 10.67 30.45
N PRO A 91 23.74 9.79 30.44
CA PRO A 91 23.21 9.19 31.66
C PRO A 91 24.28 8.44 32.48
N GLY A 92 25.25 7.80 31.81
CA GLY A 92 26.37 7.15 32.48
C GLY A 92 27.26 8.11 33.28
N ARG A 93 27.46 9.36 32.82
CA ARG A 93 28.22 10.38 33.56
C ARG A 93 27.51 10.84 34.83
N LEU A 94 26.19 10.68 34.89
CA LEU A 94 25.34 11.06 36.02
C LEU A 94 25.14 9.92 37.02
N GLY A 95 25.85 8.80 36.87
CA GLY A 95 25.65 7.60 37.70
C GLY A 95 24.29 6.94 37.47
N ALA A 96 23.60 7.25 36.37
CA ALA A 96 22.29 6.71 36.10
C ALA A 96 22.35 5.20 35.87
N PRO A 97 21.38 4.41 36.37
CA PRO A 97 21.34 2.98 36.13
C PRO A 97 21.32 2.66 34.61
N PRO A 98 21.87 1.50 34.18
CA PRO A 98 21.98 1.15 32.76
C PRO A 98 20.68 1.23 31.95
N ILE A 99 19.52 1.12 32.60
CA ILE A 99 18.20 1.27 31.97
C ILE A 99 18.04 2.62 31.24
N PHE A 100 18.64 3.70 31.74
CA PHE A 100 18.57 5.02 31.10
C PHE A 100 19.29 5.02 29.75
N ILE A 101 20.44 4.35 29.67
CA ILE A 101 21.22 4.21 28.43
C ILE A 101 20.45 3.33 27.44
N ILE A 102 19.90 2.21 27.91
CA ILE A 102 19.11 1.30 27.07
C ILE A 102 17.88 2.02 26.50
N CYS A 103 17.08 2.70 27.33
CA CYS A 103 15.87 3.38 26.89
C CYS A 103 16.16 4.56 25.96
N ASN A 104 17.24 5.32 26.21
CA ASN A 104 17.66 6.39 25.31
C ASN A 104 18.11 5.86 23.95
N ASN A 105 18.93 4.81 23.93
CA ASN A 105 19.34 4.14 22.70
C ASN A 105 18.14 3.55 21.96
N TRP A 106 17.21 2.90 22.66
CA TRP A 106 16.00 2.37 22.06
C TRP A 106 15.14 3.46 21.44
N HIS A 107 14.94 4.56 22.16
CA HIS A 107 14.20 5.72 21.67
C HIS A 107 14.81 6.28 20.38
N ARG A 108 16.14 6.42 20.34
CA ARG A 108 16.86 6.88 19.15
C ARG A 108 16.71 5.90 17.97
N GLU A 109 17.00 4.62 18.19
CA GLU A 109 16.98 3.62 17.11
C GLU A 109 15.56 3.38 16.56
N ILE A 110 14.52 3.35 17.42
CA ILE A 110 13.14 3.14 16.96
C ILE A 110 12.58 4.32 16.18
N LYS A 111 13.02 5.56 16.49
CA LYS A 111 12.65 6.76 15.73
C LYS A 111 13.23 6.75 14.31
N GLY A 112 14.40 6.14 14.12
CA GLY A 112 15.06 6.02 12.83
C GLY A 112 14.41 5.00 11.87
N ILE A 113 13.53 4.12 12.35
CA ILE A 113 12.83 3.15 11.49
C ILE A 113 11.75 3.89 10.68
N SER A 114 11.87 3.94 9.36
CA SER A 114 10.82 4.50 8.47
C SER A 114 9.86 3.41 7.99
N GLN A 115 8.56 3.70 8.03
CA GLN A 115 7.50 2.85 7.46
C GLN A 115 7.07 3.28 6.04
N ASP A 116 7.69 4.32 5.47
CA ASP A 116 7.17 5.03 4.30
C ASP A 116 7.17 4.20 3.02
N SER A 117 8.19 3.36 2.83
CA SER A 117 8.30 2.50 1.66
C SER A 117 7.15 1.48 1.59
N VAL A 118 6.75 0.94 2.74
CA VAL A 118 5.63 0.00 2.88
C VAL A 118 4.32 0.73 2.58
N LEU A 119 4.09 1.89 3.21
CA LEU A 119 2.89 2.69 2.97
C LEU A 119 2.77 3.11 1.50
N LYS A 120 3.87 3.57 0.90
CA LYS A 120 3.92 3.95 -0.52
C LYS A 120 3.55 2.77 -1.43
N ALA A 121 4.09 1.57 -1.17
CA ALA A 121 3.77 0.39 -1.96
C ALA A 121 2.28 0.02 -1.85
N MET A 122 1.71 0.03 -0.64
CA MET A 122 0.30 -0.29 -0.41
C MET A 122 -0.64 0.74 -1.06
N HIS A 123 -0.37 2.04 -0.86
CA HIS A 123 -1.17 3.11 -1.45
C HIS A 123 -1.05 3.15 -2.97
N SER A 124 0.14 2.91 -3.52
CA SER A 124 0.32 2.81 -4.97
C SER A 124 -0.51 1.66 -5.54
N PHE A 125 -0.55 0.51 -4.87
CA PHE A 125 -1.36 -0.61 -5.34
C PHE A 125 -2.87 -0.31 -5.23
N ALA A 126 -3.32 0.25 -4.10
CA ALA A 126 -4.71 0.68 -3.93
C ALA A 126 -5.13 1.71 -5.01
N SER A 127 -4.27 2.67 -5.33
CA SER A 127 -4.51 3.66 -6.38
C SER A 127 -4.64 3.01 -7.77
N ASN A 128 -3.79 2.03 -8.08
CA ASN A 128 -3.90 1.28 -9.34
C ASN A 128 -5.23 0.51 -9.44
N LEU A 129 -5.69 -0.09 -8.34
CA LEU A 129 -7.00 -0.76 -8.29
C LEU A 129 -8.15 0.22 -8.46
N ARG A 130 -8.08 1.38 -7.81
CA ARG A 130 -9.09 2.45 -7.97
C ARG A 130 -9.16 2.94 -9.42
N GLN A 131 -8.02 3.20 -10.05
CA GLN A 131 -7.99 3.58 -11.47
C GLN A 131 -8.58 2.49 -12.38
N LEU A 132 -8.38 1.21 -12.04
CA LEU A 132 -8.98 0.10 -12.78
C LEU A 132 -10.51 0.10 -12.63
N LEU A 133 -11.03 0.32 -11.42
CA LEU A 133 -12.46 0.44 -11.15
C LEU A 133 -13.08 1.61 -11.93
N GLU A 134 -12.46 2.78 -11.89
CA GLU A 134 -12.91 3.99 -12.61
C GLU A 134 -12.99 3.73 -14.12
N ARG A 135 -11.94 3.15 -14.72
CA ARG A 135 -11.93 2.80 -16.15
C ARG A 135 -13.02 1.81 -16.51
N GLN A 136 -13.33 0.84 -15.65
CA GLN A 136 -14.43 -0.10 -15.89
C GLN A 136 -15.80 0.59 -15.84
N HIS A 137 -16.01 1.49 -14.88
CA HIS A 137 -17.24 2.28 -14.78
C HIS A 137 -17.46 3.17 -16.01
N ASP A 138 -16.40 3.84 -16.50
CA ASP A 138 -16.48 4.68 -17.70
C ASP A 138 -16.88 3.88 -18.94
N ILE A 139 -16.30 2.70 -19.12
CA ILE A 139 -16.63 1.81 -20.25
C ILE A 139 -18.07 1.32 -20.15
N GLN A 140 -18.54 0.94 -18.96
CA GLN A 140 -19.93 0.53 -18.76
C GLN A 140 -20.90 1.68 -19.08
N ARG A 141 -20.57 2.90 -18.70
CA ARG A 141 -21.35 4.09 -19.04
C ARG A 141 -21.39 4.35 -20.55
N LEU A 142 -20.28 4.15 -21.26
CA LEU A 142 -20.23 4.27 -22.72
C LEU A 142 -21.07 3.18 -23.42
N LEU A 143 -21.05 1.95 -22.91
CA LEU A 143 -21.88 0.85 -23.41
C LEU A 143 -23.38 1.16 -23.29
N LEU A 144 -23.82 1.62 -22.10
CA LEU A 144 -25.22 1.98 -21.88
C LEU A 144 -25.68 3.12 -22.80
N LYS A 145 -24.81 4.12 -23.04
CA LYS A 145 -25.09 5.21 -24.00
C LYS A 145 -25.21 4.68 -25.43
N LYS A 146 -24.32 3.76 -25.85
CA LYS A 146 -24.35 3.14 -27.18
C LYS A 146 -25.64 2.34 -27.41
N ASP A 147 -26.08 1.58 -26.42
CA ASP A 147 -27.31 0.79 -26.51
C ASP A 147 -28.56 1.68 -26.60
N HIS A 148 -28.57 2.81 -25.88
CA HIS A 148 -29.62 3.81 -26.01
C HIS A 148 -29.65 4.45 -27.41
N VAL A 149 -28.49 4.83 -27.96
CA VAL A 149 -28.39 5.40 -29.31
C VAL A 149 -28.89 4.40 -30.36
N ARG A 150 -28.43 3.14 -30.30
CA ARG A 150 -28.89 2.06 -31.19
C ARG A 150 -30.40 1.85 -31.15
N ARG A 151 -31.01 1.84 -29.96
CA ARG A 151 -32.48 1.74 -29.84
C ARG A 151 -33.19 2.95 -30.45
N SER A 152 -32.65 4.15 -30.28
CA SER A 152 -33.23 5.36 -30.86
C SER A 152 -33.10 5.43 -32.39
N GLU A 153 -32.00 4.91 -32.95
CA GLU A 153 -31.77 4.80 -34.39
C GLU A 153 -32.65 3.73 -35.02
N ASN A 154 -32.81 2.58 -34.37
CA ASN A 154 -33.70 1.52 -34.83
C ASN A 154 -35.16 1.98 -34.86
N HIS A 155 -35.62 2.73 -33.86
CA HIS A 155 -36.99 3.29 -33.87
C HIS A 155 -37.20 4.32 -34.99
N ARG A 156 -36.17 5.10 -35.37
CA ARG A 156 -36.24 6.03 -36.50
C ARG A 156 -36.14 5.35 -37.87
N ALA A 157 -35.42 4.23 -37.96
CA ALA A 157 -35.32 3.43 -39.18
C ALA A 157 -36.61 2.64 -39.48
N ASP A 158 -37.34 2.22 -38.44
CA ASP A 158 -38.65 1.58 -38.58
C ASP A 158 -39.73 2.56 -39.10
N GLU A 159 -39.57 3.86 -38.82
CA GLU A 159 -40.47 4.93 -39.28
C GLU A 159 -40.17 5.42 -40.71
N MET A 160 -38.98 5.14 -41.27
CA MET A 160 -38.58 5.63 -42.60
C MET A 160 -38.04 4.50 -43.48
N HIS A 161 -38.92 3.95 -44.35
CA HIS A 161 -38.55 3.04 -45.43
C HIS A 161 -37.49 3.68 -46.33
N GLY A 162 -36.21 3.32 -46.16
CA GLY A 162 -35.12 3.84 -46.99
C GLY A 162 -33.75 3.32 -46.57
N SER A 163 -33.16 2.48 -47.42
CA SER A 163 -31.80 1.94 -47.31
C SER A 163 -30.75 3.04 -47.10
N MET A 164 -30.10 3.04 -45.93
CA MET A 164 -28.79 3.64 -45.72
C MET A 164 -28.01 2.73 -44.76
N VAL A 165 -26.93 2.11 -45.25
CA VAL A 165 -26.06 1.24 -44.45
C VAL A 165 -25.24 2.11 -43.49
N PRO A 166 -25.37 1.97 -42.16
CA PRO A 166 -24.46 2.62 -41.23
C PRO A 166 -23.10 1.94 -41.29
N SER A 167 -22.02 2.70 -41.28
CA SER A 167 -20.65 2.17 -41.21
C SER A 167 -20.35 1.59 -39.82
N GLU A 168 -20.91 0.41 -39.52
CA GLU A 168 -20.72 -0.34 -38.27
C GLU A 168 -19.24 -0.64 -37.96
N ASP A 169 -18.41 -0.71 -39.01
CA ASP A 169 -17.00 -1.08 -38.92
C ASP A 169 -16.15 -0.08 -38.13
N ARG A 170 -16.36 1.24 -38.28
CA ARG A 170 -15.55 2.23 -37.57
C ARG A 170 -15.81 2.21 -36.06
N VAL A 171 -17.05 2.02 -35.65
CA VAL A 171 -17.47 2.01 -34.23
C VAL A 171 -17.15 0.67 -33.55
N SER A 172 -17.14 -0.43 -34.31
CA SER A 172 -16.69 -1.75 -33.83
C SER A 172 -15.17 -1.79 -33.58
N LEU A 173 -14.39 -1.11 -34.43
CA LEU A 173 -12.95 -0.99 -34.32
C LEU A 173 -12.54 -0.21 -33.06
N ASP A 174 -13.15 0.96 -32.83
CA ASP A 174 -12.92 1.82 -31.67
C ASP A 174 -13.25 1.10 -30.34
N TYR A 175 -14.27 0.25 -30.36
CA TYR A 175 -14.66 -0.61 -29.23
C TYR A 175 -13.65 -1.72 -28.94
N LYS A 176 -13.17 -2.42 -29.99
CA LYS A 176 -12.11 -3.43 -29.85
C LYS A 176 -10.82 -2.79 -29.34
N GLU A 177 -10.51 -1.58 -29.77
CA GLU A 177 -9.34 -0.81 -29.34
C GLU A 177 -9.45 -0.39 -27.87
N ALA A 178 -10.61 0.12 -27.44
CA ALA A 178 -10.90 0.44 -26.05
C ALA A 178 -10.84 -0.80 -25.13
N MET A 179 -11.40 -1.94 -25.55
CA MET A 179 -11.31 -3.20 -24.80
C MET A 179 -9.88 -3.75 -24.74
N ARG A 180 -9.09 -3.61 -25.81
CA ARG A 180 -7.67 -3.98 -25.81
C ARG A 180 -6.86 -3.11 -24.85
N LEU A 181 -7.14 -1.82 -24.72
CA LEU A 181 -6.45 -0.93 -23.78
C LEU A 181 -6.68 -1.31 -22.30
N VAL A 182 -7.84 -1.88 -21.96
CA VAL A 182 -8.12 -2.44 -20.63
C VAL A 182 -7.35 -3.72 -20.37
N GLN A 183 -7.27 -4.60 -21.37
CA GLN A 183 -6.57 -5.89 -21.26
C GLN A 183 -5.03 -5.74 -21.32
N ASN A 184 -4.52 -4.75 -22.07
CA ASN A 184 -3.09 -4.50 -22.26
C ASN A 184 -2.49 -3.48 -21.27
N GLY A 185 -3.24 -3.02 -20.27
CA GLY A 185 -2.71 -2.20 -19.19
C GLY A 185 -1.75 -3.02 -18.32
N GLY A 186 -0.50 -3.19 -18.78
CA GLY A 186 0.55 -4.07 -18.25
C GLY A 186 1.02 -3.82 -16.81
N SER A 187 0.24 -3.12 -15.99
CA SER A 187 0.50 -2.85 -14.58
C SER A 187 -0.63 -3.35 -13.64
N SER A 188 -1.67 -4.00 -14.18
CA SER A 188 -2.90 -4.39 -13.47
C SER A 188 -2.91 -5.81 -12.89
N SER A 189 -1.81 -6.55 -13.03
CA SER A 189 -1.75 -7.90 -12.46
C SER A 189 -1.66 -7.83 -10.92
N LEU A 190 -2.44 -8.67 -10.24
CA LEU A 190 -2.42 -8.80 -8.78
C LEU A 190 -0.99 -9.00 -8.26
N GLN A 191 -0.18 -9.79 -8.95
CA GLN A 191 1.23 -10.00 -8.59
C GLN A 191 2.08 -8.73 -8.71
N GLY A 192 1.90 -7.94 -9.78
CA GLY A 192 2.64 -6.69 -9.97
C GLY A 192 2.37 -5.67 -8.85
N GLY A 193 1.17 -5.68 -8.28
CA GLY A 193 0.81 -4.82 -7.14
C GLY A 193 1.25 -5.36 -5.78
N VAL A 194 1.18 -6.67 -5.57
CA VAL A 194 1.46 -7.31 -4.28
C VAL A 194 2.97 -7.45 -4.02
N ILE A 195 3.77 -7.82 -5.03
CA ILE A 195 5.22 -8.05 -4.88
C ILE A 195 5.96 -6.86 -4.24
N PRO A 196 5.76 -5.60 -4.68
CA PRO A 196 6.40 -4.44 -4.06
C PRO A 196 6.09 -4.29 -2.56
N ILE A 197 4.87 -4.63 -2.13
CA ILE A 197 4.46 -4.53 -0.72
C ILE A 197 5.26 -5.49 0.14
N PHE A 198 5.33 -6.77 -0.26
CA PHE A 198 6.04 -7.79 0.52
C PHE A 198 7.55 -7.56 0.52
N LYS A 199 8.12 -7.08 -0.59
CA LYS A 199 9.52 -6.64 -0.63
C LYS A 199 9.78 -5.48 0.35
N ALA A 200 8.88 -4.50 0.40
CA ALA A 200 9.00 -3.37 1.33
C ALA A 200 8.88 -3.84 2.80
N LEU A 201 7.97 -4.78 3.10
CA LEU A 201 7.83 -5.37 4.45
C LEU A 201 9.07 -6.15 4.88
N GLU A 202 9.68 -6.92 3.98
CA GLU A 202 10.94 -7.61 4.26
C GLU A 202 12.06 -6.62 4.61
N MET A 203 12.20 -5.55 3.81
CA MET A 203 13.19 -4.50 4.07
C MET A 203 12.93 -3.79 5.40
N PHE A 204 11.69 -3.38 5.65
CA PHE A 204 11.27 -2.74 6.89
C PHE A 204 11.61 -3.59 8.12
N THR A 205 11.25 -4.87 8.08
CA THR A 205 11.46 -5.78 9.22
C THR A 205 12.94 -6.07 9.48
N ARG A 206 13.76 -6.10 8.42
CA ARG A 206 15.22 -6.20 8.54
C ARG A 206 15.82 -4.95 9.19
N ASP A 207 15.36 -3.77 8.80
CA ASP A 207 15.84 -2.50 9.38
C ASP A 207 15.38 -2.36 10.84
N ALA A 208 14.15 -2.76 11.14
CA ALA A 208 13.66 -2.86 12.51
C ALA A 208 14.49 -3.84 13.35
N LEU A 209 14.84 -5.02 12.82
CA LEU A 209 15.71 -5.96 13.52
C LEU A 209 17.08 -5.37 13.84
N LYS A 210 17.71 -4.70 12.87
CA LYS A 210 19.01 -4.03 13.06
C LYS A 210 18.94 -2.94 14.13
N ALA A 211 17.90 -2.11 14.10
CA ALA A 211 17.66 -1.09 15.10
C ALA A 211 17.57 -1.70 16.51
N HIS A 212 16.83 -2.79 16.68
CA HIS A 212 16.68 -3.46 17.98
C HIS A 212 17.95 -4.20 18.44
N GLN A 213 18.82 -4.65 17.52
CA GLN A 213 20.10 -5.27 17.88
C GLN A 213 21.08 -4.26 18.49
N LYS A 214 21.03 -2.99 18.08
CA LYS A 214 21.87 -1.91 18.62
C LYS A 214 21.49 -1.45 20.04
N VAL A 215 20.32 -1.85 20.54
CA VAL A 215 19.82 -1.48 21.88
C VAL A 215 20.51 -2.30 22.99
N ARG A 216 21.34 -3.29 22.66
CA ARG A 216 22.00 -4.16 23.64
C ARG A 216 23.07 -3.42 24.45
N LEU A 217 23.14 -3.78 25.73
CA LEU A 217 24.24 -3.44 26.63
C LEU A 217 25.55 -3.97 26.04
N SER A 218 26.48 -3.06 25.73
CA SER A 218 27.91 -3.37 25.63
C SER A 218 28.53 -3.36 27.02
#